data_AF-A0A8J2KFR5-F1
#
_entry.id   AF-A0A8J2KFR5-F1
#
_cell.length_a   1.000
_cell.length_b   1.000
_cell.length_c   1.000
_cell.angle_alpha   90.00
_cell.angle_beta   90.00
_cell.angle_gamma   90.00
#
_symmetry.space_group_name_H-M   'P 1'
#
loop_
_entity.id
_entity.type
_entity.pdbx_description
1 polymer ?
#
loop_
_entity_poly.entity_id
_entity_poly.type
_entity_poly.pdbx_seq_one_letter_code
_entity_poly.pdbx_strand_id
1 'polypeptide(L)'
;IKFATLDEYFNAVRSEIRNGTFQPKSLVGDFFTYSDSNLDYWSGYFTSRVFHKATERKLMTSLRTAQLLFTLMTAEVSKHWGTLSFKFIAYLLQKLIQSRRNLSIFQHHDGITGTSTDYVVKDYSKKMKTAMDGCQEVMMTSLFVLSSLEYFKNGNLTLENTSNYNSTYAPAIYQNGSDRNIWRPFIFQFDAAAENNSTSRSKIVTVFNPLETPHSKLITIGVSSPSVKVATLDDKDIQSEIHPVLVHSDSRLRSAEAFELNFV
;
A
#
# COMPACT_ATOMS: atom_id res chain seq x y z
N ILE A 1 28.80 -12.49 41.89
CA ILE A 1 27.56 -12.59 41.09
C ILE A 1 26.72 -11.36 41.42
N LYS A 2 26.27 -10.61 40.41
CA LYS A 2 25.44 -9.40 40.56
C LYS A 2 24.37 -9.36 39.47
N PHE A 3 23.28 -8.63 39.69
CA PHE A 3 22.40 -8.23 38.58
C PHE A 3 23.17 -7.35 37.60
N ALA A 4 22.90 -7.52 36.32
CA ALA A 4 23.53 -6.75 35.25
C ALA A 4 22.59 -6.65 34.04
N THR A 5 22.76 -5.58 33.28
CA THR A 5 22.12 -5.36 31.99
C THR A 5 22.88 -6.07 30.86
N LEU A 6 22.22 -6.22 29.70
CA LEU A 6 22.88 -6.69 28.47
C LEU A 6 24.10 -5.83 28.10
N ASP A 7 24.02 -4.51 28.28
CA ASP A 7 25.13 -3.62 27.94
C ASP A 7 26.32 -3.80 28.89
N GLU A 8 26.08 -3.95 30.19
CA GLU A 8 27.14 -4.26 31.16
C GLU A 8 27.83 -5.59 30.85
N TYR A 9 27.08 -6.62 30.46
CA TYR A 9 27.64 -7.89 30.02
C TYR A 9 28.55 -7.70 28.80
N PHE A 10 28.07 -7.04 27.74
CA PHE A 10 28.88 -6.83 26.54
C PHE A 10 30.07 -5.89 26.78
N ASN A 11 29.99 -4.97 27.74
CA ASN A 11 31.12 -4.13 28.13
C ASN A 11 32.22 -4.95 28.84
N ALA A 12 31.85 -5.93 29.67
CA ALA A 12 32.81 -6.86 30.25
C ALA A 12 33.47 -7.73 29.17
N VAL A 13 32.69 -8.34 28.28
CA VAL A 13 33.21 -9.16 27.15
C VAL A 13 34.16 -8.34 26.27
N ARG A 14 33.80 -7.10 25.91
CA ARG A 14 34.69 -6.22 25.12
C ARG A 14 36.00 -5.91 25.85
N SER A 15 35.98 -5.83 27.17
CA SER A 15 37.19 -5.62 27.98
C SER A 15 38.10 -6.84 27.94
N GLU A 16 37.54 -8.04 28.01
CA GLU A 16 38.29 -9.29 27.83
C GLU A 16 38.91 -9.41 26.43
N ILE A 17 38.18 -8.96 25.41
CA ILE A 17 38.71 -8.90 24.03
C ILE A 17 39.90 -7.94 23.94
N ARG A 18 39.78 -6.72 24.50
CA ARG A 18 40.87 -5.73 24.50
C ARG A 18 42.09 -6.19 25.28
N ASN A 19 41.87 -6.90 26.38
CA ASN A 19 42.94 -7.43 27.22
C ASN A 19 43.55 -8.73 26.66
N GLY A 20 43.03 -9.23 25.53
CA GLY A 20 43.51 -10.45 24.87
C GLY A 20 43.13 -11.75 25.58
N THR A 21 42.27 -11.70 26.61
CA THR A 21 41.83 -12.89 27.36
C THR A 21 40.73 -13.67 26.64
N PHE A 22 40.03 -13.03 25.70
CA PHE A 22 39.04 -13.68 24.83
C PHE A 22 39.25 -13.26 23.37
N GLN A 23 39.31 -14.22 22.46
CA GLN A 23 39.40 -13.97 21.02
C GLN A 23 38.19 -14.58 20.31
N PRO A 24 37.21 -13.77 19.84
CA PRO A 24 36.05 -14.29 19.13
C PRO A 24 36.43 -14.82 17.75
N LYS A 25 35.75 -15.86 17.30
CA LYS A 25 35.91 -16.40 15.94
C LYS A 25 34.97 -15.67 14.97
N SER A 26 35.40 -15.50 13.73
CA SER A 26 34.55 -15.04 12.64
C SER A 26 33.58 -16.15 12.21
N LEU A 27 32.33 -15.80 11.96
CA LEU A 27 31.29 -16.69 11.45
C LEU A 27 30.54 -15.97 10.31
N VAL A 28 30.24 -16.69 9.23
CA VAL A 28 29.51 -16.17 8.06
C VAL A 28 28.42 -17.17 7.67
N GLY A 29 27.20 -16.68 7.45
CA GLY A 29 26.03 -17.48 7.10
C GLY A 29 24.75 -16.95 7.75
N ASP A 30 23.70 -17.77 7.73
CA ASP A 30 22.49 -17.56 8.52
C ASP A 30 22.29 -18.70 9.53
N PHE A 31 21.18 -18.66 10.25
CA PHE A 31 20.78 -19.69 11.21
C PHE A 31 19.45 -20.33 10.81
N PHE A 32 19.22 -20.53 9.51
CA PHE A 32 18.04 -21.25 8.99
C PHE A 32 18.42 -22.62 8.45
N THR A 33 17.58 -23.66 8.56
CA THR A 33 16.29 -23.69 9.28
C THR A 33 16.49 -24.17 10.73
N TYR A 34 15.94 -23.43 11.68
CA TYR A 34 16.01 -23.78 13.11
C TYR A 34 15.28 -25.10 13.43
N SER A 35 15.85 -25.87 14.34
CA SER A 35 15.22 -27.03 14.97
C SER A 35 15.64 -27.07 16.44
N ASP A 36 14.66 -27.20 17.33
CA ASP A 36 14.85 -27.33 18.78
C ASP A 36 15.04 -28.79 19.23
N SER A 37 14.56 -29.73 18.43
CA SER A 37 14.61 -31.18 18.68
C SER A 37 14.82 -31.93 17.37
N ASN A 38 15.83 -32.80 17.30
CA ASN A 38 16.13 -33.75 16.22
C ASN A 38 15.63 -33.36 14.80
N LEU A 39 14.39 -33.74 14.46
CA LEU A 39 13.78 -33.59 13.13
C LEU A 39 12.63 -32.57 13.10
N ASP A 40 12.43 -31.83 14.19
CA ASP A 40 11.38 -30.81 14.35
C ASP A 40 11.89 -29.48 13.77
N TYR A 41 12.01 -29.41 12.45
CA TYR A 41 12.43 -28.18 11.77
C TYR A 41 11.27 -27.17 11.71
N TRP A 42 11.55 -25.95 12.13
CA TRP A 42 10.56 -24.86 12.17
C TRP A 42 10.45 -24.18 10.79
N SER A 43 10.33 -24.95 9.71
CA SER A 43 10.12 -24.42 8.35
C SER A 43 8.65 -24.12 8.04
N GLY A 44 7.71 -24.70 8.80
CA GLY A 44 6.27 -24.56 8.54
C GLY A 44 5.78 -23.11 8.60
N TYR A 45 6.34 -22.28 9.49
CA TYR A 45 5.93 -20.88 9.63
C TYR A 45 6.35 -20.01 8.42
N PHE A 46 7.22 -20.51 7.53
CA PHE A 46 7.52 -19.85 6.26
C PHE A 46 6.26 -19.73 5.38
N THR A 47 5.30 -20.65 5.52
CA THR A 47 4.05 -20.67 4.75
C THR A 47 2.80 -20.46 5.57
N SER A 48 2.83 -20.61 6.90
CA SER A 48 1.64 -20.40 7.74
C SER A 48 0.96 -19.05 7.48
N ARG A 49 -0.36 -19.09 7.25
CA ARG A 49 -1.22 -17.91 7.04
C ARG A 49 -0.78 -17.01 5.87
N VAL A 50 -0.43 -17.60 4.72
CA VAL A 50 0.02 -16.92 3.48
C VAL A 50 -0.74 -15.64 3.11
N PHE A 51 -2.06 -15.60 3.34
CA PHE A 51 -2.88 -14.42 3.07
C PHE A 51 -2.36 -13.17 3.80
N HIS A 52 -1.98 -13.31 5.07
CA HIS A 52 -1.51 -12.21 5.90
C HIS A 52 -0.09 -11.80 5.51
N LYS A 53 0.77 -12.78 5.16
CA LYS A 53 2.10 -12.52 4.59
C LYS A 53 2.01 -11.72 3.28
N ALA A 54 1.08 -12.06 2.39
CA ALA A 54 0.84 -11.32 1.15
C ALA A 54 0.27 -9.92 1.42
N THR A 55 -0.67 -9.81 2.38
CA THR A 55 -1.26 -8.53 2.79
C THR A 55 -0.20 -7.57 3.34
N GLU A 56 0.74 -8.08 4.13
CA GLU A 56 1.87 -7.31 4.65
C GLU A 56 2.72 -6.68 3.55
N ARG A 57 3.08 -7.45 2.50
CA ARG A 57 3.88 -6.93 1.38
C ARG A 57 3.18 -5.81 0.63
N LYS A 58 1.85 -5.94 0.46
CA LYS A 58 1.02 -4.88 -0.11
C LYS A 58 1.00 -3.65 0.79
N LEU A 59 0.78 -3.83 2.09
CA LEU A 59 0.79 -2.72 3.06
C LEU A 59 2.13 -2.01 3.12
N MET A 60 3.25 -2.75 3.09
CA MET A 60 4.60 -2.20 3.05
C MET A 60 4.79 -1.29 1.83
N THR A 61 4.35 -1.74 0.65
CA THR A 61 4.42 -0.97 -0.60
C THR A 61 3.54 0.28 -0.55
N SER A 62 2.29 0.15 -0.08
CA SER A 62 1.37 1.27 0.09
C SER A 62 1.90 2.30 1.09
N LEU A 63 2.49 1.85 2.21
CA LEU A 63 3.04 2.75 3.22
C LEU A 63 4.25 3.51 2.70
N ARG A 64 5.17 2.85 1.98
CA ARG A 64 6.29 3.52 1.31
C ARG A 64 5.77 4.60 0.34
N THR A 65 4.80 4.23 -0.49
CA THR A 65 4.24 5.13 -1.51
C THR A 65 3.51 6.32 -0.87
N ALA A 66 2.72 6.08 0.17
CA ALA A 66 2.05 7.12 0.95
C ALA A 66 3.03 8.11 1.58
N GLN A 67 4.13 7.60 2.16
CA GLN A 67 5.17 8.46 2.71
C GLN A 67 5.85 9.32 1.64
N LEU A 68 6.18 8.73 0.48
CA LEU A 68 6.81 9.45 -0.62
C LEU A 68 5.90 10.56 -1.15
N LEU A 69 4.63 10.24 -1.45
CA LEU A 69 3.66 11.21 -1.93
C LEU A 69 3.40 12.33 -0.92
N PHE A 70 3.28 11.98 0.36
CA PHE A 70 3.15 12.98 1.43
C PHE A 70 4.34 13.93 1.45
N THR A 71 5.57 13.41 1.41
CA THR A 71 6.78 14.23 1.40
C THR A 71 6.84 15.12 0.16
N LEU A 72 6.58 14.57 -1.03
CA LEU A 72 6.55 15.32 -2.29
C LEU A 72 5.51 16.45 -2.25
N MET A 73 4.28 16.14 -1.83
CA MET A 73 3.22 17.13 -1.65
C MET A 73 3.65 18.25 -0.70
N THR A 74 4.20 17.93 0.47
CA THR A 74 4.65 18.96 1.43
C THR A 74 5.77 19.83 0.88
N ALA A 75 6.71 19.25 0.12
CA ALA A 75 7.81 19.97 -0.48
C ALA A 75 7.33 20.92 -1.59
N GLU A 76 6.45 20.45 -2.49
CA GLU A 76 5.93 21.26 -3.60
C GLU A 76 5.04 22.40 -3.11
N VAL A 77 4.16 22.13 -2.14
CA VAL A 77 3.34 23.21 -1.56
C VAL A 77 4.22 24.26 -0.87
N SER A 78 5.25 23.83 -0.12
CA SER A 78 6.18 24.76 0.53
C SER A 78 6.92 25.66 -0.45
N LYS A 79 7.22 25.19 -1.67
CA LYS A 79 7.87 25.99 -2.71
C LYS A 79 6.92 27.02 -3.35
N HIS A 80 5.66 26.67 -3.54
CA HIS A 80 4.75 27.44 -4.39
C HIS A 80 3.69 28.27 -3.64
N TRP A 81 3.20 27.84 -2.47
CA TRP A 81 2.09 28.51 -1.75
C TRP A 81 2.33 28.68 -0.24
N GLY A 82 3.57 28.50 0.22
CA GLY A 82 3.91 28.55 1.64
C GLY A 82 3.44 27.29 2.37
N THR A 83 2.97 27.42 3.61
CA THR A 83 2.69 26.25 4.46
C THR A 83 1.22 25.84 4.40
N LEU A 84 0.97 24.55 4.14
CA LEU A 84 -0.35 23.95 4.40
C LEU A 84 -0.75 24.16 5.87
N SER A 85 -2.06 24.22 6.13
CA SER A 85 -2.58 24.29 7.50
C SER A 85 -1.96 23.18 8.36
N PHE A 86 -1.43 23.57 9.53
CA PHE A 86 -0.85 22.62 10.48
C PHE A 86 -1.81 21.47 10.81
N LYS A 87 -3.12 21.77 10.94
CA LYS A 87 -4.14 20.75 11.21
C LYS A 87 -4.22 19.69 10.10
N PHE A 88 -4.10 20.10 8.83
CA PHE A 88 -4.14 19.21 7.68
C PHE A 88 -2.89 18.31 7.63
N ILE A 89 -1.71 18.91 7.81
CA ILE A 89 -0.45 18.15 7.85
C ILE A 89 -0.44 17.17 9.01
N ALA A 90 -0.85 17.61 10.21
CA ALA A 90 -0.91 16.77 11.40
C ALA A 90 -1.89 15.58 11.20
N TYR A 91 -3.02 15.81 10.54
CA TYR A 91 -3.99 14.77 10.22
C TYR A 91 -3.39 13.65 9.34
N LEU A 92 -2.80 14.01 8.19
CA LEU A 92 -2.17 13.04 7.30
C LEU A 92 -0.96 12.35 7.94
N LEU A 93 -0.15 13.10 8.70
CA LEU A 93 0.98 12.56 9.45
C LEU A 93 0.52 11.53 10.49
N GLN A 94 -0.60 11.78 11.19
CA GLN A 94 -1.15 10.84 12.16
C GLN A 94 -1.55 9.51 11.49
N LYS A 95 -2.14 9.55 10.29
CA LYS A 95 -2.47 8.35 9.50
C LYS A 95 -1.22 7.56 9.14
N LEU A 96 -0.14 8.24 8.73
CA LEU A 96 1.15 7.60 8.46
C LEU A 96 1.77 6.98 9.72
N ILE A 97 1.73 7.68 10.87
CA ILE A 97 2.23 7.16 12.16
C ILE A 97 1.46 5.90 12.57
N GLN A 98 0.13 5.94 12.49
CA GLN A 98 -0.72 4.78 12.82
C GLN A 98 -0.43 3.61 11.89
N SER A 99 -0.32 3.88 10.58
CA SER A 99 -0.03 2.85 9.58
C SER A 99 1.34 2.20 9.80
N ARG A 100 2.37 2.99 10.13
CA ARG A 100 3.68 2.48 10.56
C ARG A 100 3.57 1.56 11.76
N ARG A 101 2.93 2.01 12.85
CA ARG A 101 2.78 1.22 14.08
C ARG A 101 2.05 -0.10 13.84
N ASN A 102 0.98 -0.08 13.05
CA ASN A 102 0.20 -1.27 12.72
C ASN A 102 0.96 -2.26 11.84
N LEU A 103 1.80 -1.79 10.89
CA LEU A 103 2.70 -2.66 10.15
C LEU A 103 3.81 -3.21 11.07
N SER A 104 4.41 -2.38 11.91
CA SER A 104 5.50 -2.76 12.82
C SER A 104 5.07 -3.83 13.82
N ILE A 105 3.87 -3.72 14.43
CA ILE A 105 3.40 -4.74 15.37
C ILE A 105 3.14 -6.09 14.67
N PHE A 106 2.81 -6.08 13.38
CA PHE A 106 2.67 -7.32 12.61
C PHE A 106 4.01 -8.01 12.34
N GLN A 107 5.14 -7.29 12.37
CA GLN A 107 6.48 -7.88 12.29
C GLN A 107 6.90 -8.65 13.55
N HIS A 108 6.08 -8.62 14.61
CA HIS A 108 6.24 -9.51 15.76
C HIS A 108 6.44 -10.95 15.30
N HIS A 109 7.28 -11.72 15.99
CA HIS A 109 7.64 -13.09 15.61
C HIS A 109 6.49 -14.09 15.74
N ASP A 110 5.32 -13.69 16.26
CA ASP A 110 4.06 -14.45 16.14
C ASP A 110 3.03 -13.82 15.19
N GLY A 111 3.31 -12.64 14.63
CA GLY A 111 2.49 -11.95 13.65
C GLY A 111 2.78 -12.46 12.24
N ILE A 112 3.86 -11.96 11.64
CA ILE A 112 4.26 -12.27 10.25
C ILE A 112 4.52 -13.76 10.04
N THR A 113 4.96 -14.49 11.07
CA THR A 113 5.19 -15.94 11.05
C THR A 113 3.88 -16.73 10.98
N GLY A 114 2.78 -16.16 11.44
CA GLY A 114 1.46 -16.79 11.47
C GLY A 114 1.28 -17.82 12.58
N THR A 115 2.11 -17.79 13.63
CA THR A 115 2.07 -18.70 14.80
C THR A 115 1.14 -18.22 15.92
N SER A 116 0.56 -17.02 15.82
CA SER A 116 -0.48 -16.55 16.73
C SER A 116 -1.78 -17.35 16.63
N THR A 117 -2.58 -17.32 17.71
CA THR A 117 -3.95 -17.84 17.74
C THR A 117 -4.88 -17.06 16.81
N ASP A 118 -6.01 -17.65 16.43
CA ASP A 118 -6.93 -17.07 15.44
C ASP A 118 -7.50 -15.70 15.84
N TYR A 119 -7.78 -15.47 17.12
CA TYR A 119 -8.31 -14.18 17.57
C TYR A 119 -7.25 -13.07 17.49
N VAL A 120 -5.98 -13.39 17.76
CA VAL A 120 -4.86 -12.45 17.59
C VAL A 120 -4.63 -12.14 16.12
N VAL A 121 -4.72 -13.14 15.24
CA VAL A 121 -4.60 -12.96 13.79
C VAL A 121 -5.73 -12.08 13.23
N LYS A 122 -6.96 -12.21 13.76
CA LYS A 122 -8.06 -11.28 13.43
C LYS A 122 -7.75 -9.84 13.84
N ASP A 123 -7.13 -9.64 15.01
CA ASP A 123 -6.69 -8.29 15.44
C ASP A 123 -5.60 -7.73 14.53
N TYR A 124 -4.59 -8.53 14.15
CA TYR A 124 -3.60 -8.14 13.14
C TYR A 124 -4.24 -7.75 11.81
N SER A 125 -5.22 -8.53 11.34
CA SER A 125 -5.96 -8.25 10.11
C SER A 125 -6.68 -6.90 10.19
N LYS A 126 -7.33 -6.61 11.32
CA LYS A 126 -7.98 -5.31 11.57
C LYS A 126 -6.98 -4.16 11.53
N LYS A 127 -5.83 -4.31 12.21
CA LYS A 127 -4.77 -3.29 12.21
C LYS A 127 -4.18 -3.05 10.81
N MET A 128 -3.90 -4.11 10.05
CA MET A 128 -3.41 -4.01 8.69
C MET A 128 -4.43 -3.34 7.76
N LYS A 129 -5.73 -3.64 7.92
CA LYS A 129 -6.80 -2.96 7.18
C LYS A 129 -6.84 -1.47 7.50
N THR A 130 -6.85 -1.09 8.78
CA THR A 130 -6.79 0.32 9.20
C THR A 130 -5.54 1.04 8.65
N ALA A 131 -4.39 0.35 8.63
CA ALA A 131 -3.16 0.89 8.08
C ALA A 131 -3.24 1.08 6.56
N MET A 132 -3.82 0.11 5.85
CA MET A 132 -4.03 0.20 4.41
C MET A 132 -4.94 1.39 4.07
N ASP A 133 -6.06 1.53 4.78
CA ASP A 133 -7.00 2.65 4.58
C ASP A 133 -6.33 4.00 4.84
N GLY A 134 -5.52 4.11 5.92
CA GLY A 134 -4.75 5.31 6.21
C GLY A 134 -3.71 5.64 5.14
N CYS A 135 -3.05 4.63 4.57
CA CYS A 135 -2.13 4.83 3.45
C CYS A 135 -2.87 5.31 2.19
N GLN A 136 -4.01 4.69 1.87
CA GLN A 136 -4.82 5.04 0.69
C GLN A 136 -5.32 6.48 0.76
N GLU A 137 -5.80 6.89 1.93
CA GLU A 137 -6.22 8.26 2.17
C GLU A 137 -5.08 9.26 1.94
N VAL A 138 -3.91 9.00 2.52
CA VAL A 138 -2.73 9.88 2.34
C VAL A 138 -2.31 9.92 0.87
N MET A 139 -2.24 8.77 0.18
CA MET A 139 -1.87 8.73 -1.24
C MET A 139 -2.84 9.54 -2.11
N MET A 140 -4.15 9.35 -1.92
CA MET A 140 -5.17 10.11 -2.66
C MET A 140 -5.06 11.60 -2.42
N THR A 141 -5.04 12.01 -1.16
CA THR A 141 -5.00 13.43 -0.81
C THR A 141 -3.74 14.09 -1.34
N SER A 142 -2.58 13.43 -1.22
CA SER A 142 -1.33 13.96 -1.75
C SER A 142 -1.33 14.04 -3.28
N LEU A 143 -1.82 13.02 -3.99
CA LEU A 143 -1.94 13.06 -5.45
C LEU A 143 -2.91 14.15 -5.92
N PHE A 144 -4.03 14.33 -5.23
CA PHE A 144 -4.99 15.38 -5.58
C PHE A 144 -4.35 16.77 -5.48
N VAL A 145 -3.67 17.05 -4.37
CA VAL A 145 -2.95 18.32 -4.18
C VAL A 145 -1.87 18.49 -5.25
N LEU A 146 -1.06 17.45 -5.50
CA LEU A 146 0.00 17.45 -6.52
C LEU A 146 -0.52 17.58 -7.96
N SER A 147 -1.73 17.13 -8.25
CA SER A 147 -2.34 17.25 -9.59
C SER A 147 -3.04 18.59 -9.78
N SER A 148 -3.46 19.23 -8.68
CA SER A 148 -4.19 20.49 -8.69
C SER A 148 -3.32 21.71 -8.40
N LEU A 149 -2.00 21.52 -8.36
CA LEU A 149 -1.01 22.54 -8.07
C LEU A 149 -1.27 23.83 -8.88
N GLU A 150 -1.46 23.71 -10.19
CA GLU A 150 -1.68 24.86 -11.05
C GLU A 150 -3.01 25.58 -10.79
N TYR A 151 -4.05 24.83 -10.45
CA TYR A 151 -5.39 25.35 -10.17
C TYR A 151 -5.42 26.20 -8.88
N PHE A 152 -4.60 25.82 -7.89
CA PHE A 152 -4.54 26.50 -6.60
C PHE A 152 -3.53 27.66 -6.54
N LYS A 153 -2.88 28.04 -7.66
CA LYS A 153 -1.91 29.15 -7.71
C LYS A 153 -2.41 30.48 -7.12
N ASN A 154 -3.73 30.69 -7.07
CA ASN A 154 -4.35 31.93 -6.60
C ASN A 154 -5.30 31.75 -5.39
N GLY A 155 -5.32 30.59 -4.71
CA GLY A 155 -6.29 30.29 -3.65
C GLY A 155 -5.68 29.61 -2.42
N ASN A 156 -6.22 29.87 -1.23
CA ASN A 156 -5.85 29.15 -0.01
C ASN A 156 -6.41 27.71 -0.06
N LEU A 157 -5.52 26.70 -0.10
CA LEU A 157 -5.89 25.29 0.05
C LEU A 157 -6.38 25.01 1.48
N THR A 158 -7.69 24.83 1.66
CA THR A 158 -8.31 24.45 2.93
C THR A 158 -8.72 22.96 2.94
N LEU A 159 -8.85 22.37 4.14
CA LEU A 159 -9.34 20.99 4.35
C LEU A 159 -10.72 20.74 3.72
N GLU A 160 -11.57 21.76 3.67
CA GLU A 160 -12.92 21.66 3.09
C GLU A 160 -12.88 21.51 1.56
N ASN A 161 -11.84 22.03 0.90
CA ASN A 161 -11.63 21.85 -0.54
C ASN A 161 -11.20 20.42 -0.90
N THR A 162 -10.61 19.68 0.05
CA THR A 162 -10.17 18.29 -0.19
C THR A 162 -11.20 17.25 0.25
N SER A 163 -12.11 17.58 1.19
CA SER A 163 -13.16 16.68 1.67
C SER A 163 -14.37 16.54 0.74
N ASN A 164 -14.61 17.51 -0.14
CA ASN A 164 -15.70 17.48 -1.12
C ASN A 164 -15.35 16.68 -2.39
N TYR A 165 -14.13 16.16 -2.49
CA TYR A 165 -13.69 15.41 -3.66
C TYR A 165 -14.07 13.94 -3.50
N ASN A 166 -15.11 13.51 -4.21
CA ASN A 166 -15.48 12.11 -4.40
C ASN A 166 -14.48 11.37 -5.31
N SER A 167 -13.16 11.52 -5.08
CA SER A 167 -12.18 10.63 -5.69
C SER A 167 -12.31 9.28 -5.01
N THR A 168 -12.89 8.31 -5.73
CA THR A 168 -12.80 6.93 -5.27
C THR A 168 -11.37 6.48 -5.50
N TYR A 169 -10.64 6.12 -4.43
CA TYR A 169 -9.44 5.31 -4.59
C TYR A 169 -9.87 4.03 -5.28
N ALA A 170 -9.58 3.93 -6.57
CA ALA A 170 -9.63 2.68 -7.29
C ALA A 170 -8.21 2.12 -7.24
N PRO A 171 -7.85 1.30 -6.23
CA PRO A 171 -6.70 0.45 -6.46
C PRO A 171 -7.03 -0.36 -7.71
N ALA A 172 -6.03 -0.63 -8.56
CA ALA A 172 -6.19 -1.58 -9.67
C ALA A 172 -6.81 -2.91 -9.19
N ILE A 173 -6.74 -3.19 -7.88
CA ILE A 173 -7.32 -4.36 -7.23
C ILE A 173 -7.90 -4.01 -5.84
N TYR A 174 -9.20 -4.16 -5.62
CA TYR A 174 -9.85 -4.05 -4.30
C TYR A 174 -10.09 -5.43 -3.69
N GLN A 175 -10.03 -5.51 -2.36
CA GLN A 175 -10.41 -6.71 -1.62
C GLN A 175 -11.82 -6.51 -1.04
N ASN A 176 -12.80 -7.27 -1.54
CA ASN A 176 -14.13 -7.27 -0.93
C ASN A 176 -14.07 -7.93 0.46
N GLY A 177 -14.63 -7.25 1.46
CA GLY A 177 -14.51 -7.63 2.88
C GLY A 177 -15.24 -8.92 3.28
N SER A 178 -16.02 -9.53 2.38
CA SER A 178 -16.81 -10.73 2.66
C SER A 178 -16.20 -12.04 2.14
N ASP A 179 -15.35 -11.99 1.10
CA ASP A 179 -14.83 -13.19 0.45
C ASP A 179 -13.32 -13.32 0.63
N ARG A 180 -12.92 -14.45 1.23
CA ARG A 180 -11.53 -14.76 1.53
C ARG A 180 -10.64 -14.91 0.28
N ASN A 181 -11.13 -14.77 -0.95
CA ASN A 181 -10.39 -15.26 -2.12
C ASN A 181 -10.51 -14.54 -3.46
N ILE A 182 -11.15 -13.37 -3.61
CA ILE A 182 -11.16 -12.74 -4.96
C ILE A 182 -10.91 -11.23 -4.87
N TRP A 183 -9.68 -10.88 -5.22
CA TRP A 183 -9.27 -9.59 -5.74
C TRP A 183 -10.23 -9.18 -6.87
N ARG A 184 -11.09 -8.18 -6.65
CA ARG A 184 -11.99 -7.67 -7.70
C ARG A 184 -11.51 -6.30 -8.16
N PRO A 185 -11.43 -6.04 -9.47
CA PRO A 185 -11.13 -4.71 -9.96
C PRO A 185 -12.24 -3.76 -9.51
N PHE A 186 -11.86 -2.55 -9.11
CA PHE A 186 -12.85 -1.47 -9.00
C PHE A 186 -13.38 -1.17 -10.40
N ILE A 187 -14.70 -1.14 -10.56
CA ILE A 187 -15.34 -0.91 -11.85
C ILE A 187 -15.68 0.57 -12.00
N PHE A 188 -14.98 1.25 -12.91
CA PHE A 188 -15.34 2.58 -13.35
C PHE A 188 -16.66 2.53 -14.10
N GLN A 189 -17.67 3.19 -13.54
CA GLN A 189 -19.00 3.30 -14.14
C GLN A 189 -19.04 4.45 -15.14
N PHE A 190 -19.47 4.13 -16.36
CA PHE A 190 -19.74 5.07 -17.44
C PHE A 190 -21.23 5.07 -17.73
N ASP A 191 -21.86 6.24 -17.69
CA ASP A 191 -23.29 6.40 -18.03
C ASP A 191 -23.41 6.88 -19.48
N ALA A 192 -23.89 5.98 -20.34
CA ALA A 192 -24.07 6.28 -21.76
C ALA A 192 -25.26 7.23 -22.03
N ALA A 193 -26.23 7.34 -21.11
CA ALA A 193 -27.44 8.14 -21.27
C ALA A 193 -27.28 9.60 -20.82
N ALA A 194 -26.17 9.95 -20.17
CA ALA A 194 -25.88 11.31 -19.74
C ALA A 194 -25.34 12.17 -20.90
N GLU A 195 -26.21 12.56 -21.84
CA GLU A 195 -25.83 13.36 -23.02
C GLU A 195 -25.24 14.74 -22.70
N ASN A 196 -25.54 15.30 -21.52
CA ASN A 196 -25.15 16.66 -21.12
C ASN A 196 -24.17 16.73 -19.93
N ASN A 197 -23.62 15.61 -19.45
CA ASN A 197 -22.69 15.61 -18.31
C ASN A 197 -21.35 14.94 -18.68
N SER A 198 -20.34 15.77 -19.00
CA SER A 198 -19.00 15.32 -19.40
C SER A 198 -18.32 14.43 -18.35
N THR A 199 -18.58 14.67 -17.06
CA THR A 199 -18.02 13.88 -15.93
C THR A 199 -18.55 12.43 -15.87
N SER A 200 -19.67 12.16 -16.53
CA SER A 200 -20.23 10.81 -16.65
C SER A 200 -19.65 10.02 -17.84
N ARG A 201 -19.04 10.70 -18.82
CA ARG A 201 -18.45 10.10 -20.04
C ARG A 201 -16.95 9.86 -19.95
N SER A 202 -16.21 10.66 -19.19
CA SER A 202 -14.76 10.48 -19.01
C SER A 202 -14.37 10.35 -17.54
N LYS A 203 -13.29 9.62 -17.28
CA LYS A 203 -12.70 9.44 -15.95
C LYS A 203 -11.21 9.72 -16.03
N ILE A 204 -10.68 10.52 -15.09
CA ILE A 204 -9.25 10.79 -14.98
C ILE A 204 -8.61 9.71 -14.12
N VAL A 205 -7.52 9.13 -14.61
CA VAL A 205 -6.71 8.14 -13.89
C VAL A 205 -5.30 8.69 -13.73
N THR A 206 -4.86 8.85 -12.48
CA THR A 206 -3.49 9.27 -12.16
C THR A 206 -2.67 8.05 -11.76
N VAL A 207 -1.54 7.83 -12.44
CA VAL A 207 -0.61 6.74 -12.16
C VAL A 207 0.64 7.31 -11.51
N PHE A 208 1.04 6.73 -10.38
CA PHE A 208 2.26 7.13 -9.68
C PHE A 208 3.28 6.01 -9.65
N ASN A 209 4.50 6.31 -10.08
CA ASN A 209 5.65 5.41 -10.00
C ASN A 209 6.47 5.74 -8.73
N PRO A 210 6.47 4.90 -7.69
CA PRO A 210 7.24 5.14 -6.47
C PRO A 210 8.73 4.76 -6.60
N LEU A 211 9.19 4.37 -7.79
CA LEU A 211 10.59 4.05 -8.10
C LEU A 211 11.29 5.26 -8.73
N GLU A 212 12.61 5.30 -8.58
CA GLU A 212 13.44 6.41 -9.07
C GLU A 212 13.71 6.34 -10.58
N THR A 213 13.46 5.18 -11.19
CA THR A 213 13.71 4.93 -12.60
C THR A 213 12.41 4.94 -13.41
N PRO A 214 12.43 5.42 -14.67
CA PRO A 214 11.28 5.33 -15.56
C PRO A 214 10.90 3.87 -15.83
N HIS A 215 9.60 3.59 -15.81
CA HIS A 215 9.06 2.26 -16.08
C HIS A 215 7.80 2.36 -16.94
N SER A 216 7.70 1.48 -17.94
CA SER A 216 6.47 1.20 -18.67
C SER A 216 5.93 -0.13 -18.17
N LYS A 217 4.68 -0.16 -17.72
CA LYS A 217 4.02 -1.38 -17.21
C LYS A 217 2.58 -1.40 -17.69
N LEU A 218 2.08 -2.60 -17.97
CA LEU A 218 0.68 -2.82 -18.22
C LEU A 218 -0.13 -2.46 -16.96
N ILE A 219 -1.13 -1.60 -17.15
CA ILE A 219 -2.12 -1.20 -16.17
C ILE A 219 -3.45 -1.81 -16.60
N THR A 220 -4.11 -2.47 -15.65
CA THR A 220 -5.44 -3.05 -15.83
C THR A 220 -6.42 -2.37 -14.89
N ILE A 221 -7.52 -1.84 -15.43
CA ILE A 221 -8.61 -1.26 -14.65
C ILE A 221 -9.95 -1.87 -15.05
N GLY A 222 -10.89 -1.97 -14.11
CA GLY A 222 -12.24 -2.44 -14.41
C GLY A 222 -13.11 -1.31 -14.98
N VAL A 223 -13.89 -1.59 -16.02
CA VAL A 223 -14.83 -0.62 -16.64
C VAL A 223 -16.19 -1.26 -16.88
N SER A 224 -17.27 -0.47 -16.80
CA SER A 224 -18.64 -0.96 -17.01
C SER A 224 -19.04 -1.09 -18.49
N SER A 225 -18.19 -0.63 -19.41
CA SER A 225 -18.49 -0.58 -20.85
C SER A 225 -17.33 -1.16 -21.67
N PRO A 226 -17.60 -1.92 -22.74
CA PRO A 226 -16.57 -2.41 -23.64
C PRO A 226 -16.11 -1.35 -24.67
N SER A 227 -16.75 -0.18 -24.68
CA SER A 227 -16.49 0.90 -25.64
C SER A 227 -15.80 2.08 -24.96
N VAL A 228 -14.66 1.80 -24.30
CA VAL A 228 -13.85 2.80 -23.59
C VAL A 228 -12.53 3.01 -24.33
N LYS A 229 -12.11 4.27 -24.45
CA LYS A 229 -10.80 4.66 -24.99
C LYS A 229 -9.94 5.25 -23.87
N VAL A 230 -8.63 5.09 -24.01
CA VAL A 230 -7.63 5.72 -23.15
C VAL A 230 -6.91 6.79 -23.96
N ALA A 231 -6.77 7.98 -23.38
CA ALA A 231 -6.01 9.07 -23.97
C ALA A 231 -5.20 9.79 -22.88
N THR A 232 -4.12 10.46 -23.28
CA THR A 232 -3.43 11.41 -22.40
C THR A 232 -4.31 12.63 -22.13
N LEU A 233 -3.90 13.48 -21.18
CA LEU A 233 -4.59 14.76 -20.91
C LEU A 233 -4.58 15.73 -22.10
N ASP A 234 -3.67 15.52 -23.07
CA ASP A 234 -3.58 16.30 -24.32
C ASP A 234 -4.38 15.64 -25.47
N ASP A 235 -5.36 14.79 -25.15
CA ASP A 235 -6.22 14.05 -26.09
C ASP A 235 -5.45 13.16 -27.10
N LYS A 236 -4.24 12.70 -26.74
CA LYS A 236 -3.50 11.72 -27.54
C LYS A 236 -3.93 10.31 -27.19
N ASP A 237 -4.49 9.60 -28.16
CA ASP A 237 -4.90 8.20 -28.01
C ASP A 237 -3.74 7.30 -27.53
N ILE A 238 -4.03 6.50 -26.50
CA ILE A 238 -3.16 5.44 -25.98
C ILE A 238 -3.76 4.11 -26.44
N GLN A 239 -2.92 3.27 -27.05
CA GLN A 239 -3.33 1.93 -27.43
C GLN A 239 -3.79 1.14 -26.21
N SER A 240 -4.99 0.58 -26.29
CA SER A 240 -5.61 -0.17 -25.20
C SER A 240 -6.33 -1.41 -25.71
N GLU A 241 -6.49 -2.38 -24.82
CA GLU A 241 -7.16 -3.65 -25.10
C GLU A 241 -8.21 -3.91 -24.02
N ILE A 242 -9.39 -4.41 -24.42
CA ILE A 242 -10.50 -4.68 -23.51
C ILE A 242 -10.80 -6.17 -23.50
N HIS A 243 -10.79 -6.77 -22.31
CA HIS A 243 -11.16 -8.17 -22.08
C HIS A 243 -12.41 -8.29 -21.21
N PRO A 244 -13.26 -9.31 -21.42
CA PRO A 244 -14.37 -9.57 -20.50
C PRO A 244 -13.86 -10.06 -19.14
N VAL A 245 -14.44 -9.56 -18.04
CA VAL A 245 -14.18 -10.14 -16.71
C VAL A 245 -14.93 -11.46 -16.59
N LEU A 246 -14.21 -12.57 -16.49
CA LEU A 246 -14.82 -13.89 -16.33
C LEU A 246 -15.00 -14.23 -14.85
N VAL A 247 -16.24 -14.46 -14.44
CA VAL A 247 -16.57 -14.92 -13.08
C VAL A 247 -16.86 -16.42 -13.13
N HIS A 248 -16.14 -17.16 -12.30
CA HIS A 248 -16.39 -18.58 -12.09
C HIS A 248 -17.46 -18.74 -10.99
N SER A 249 -18.70 -18.96 -11.41
CA SER A 249 -19.83 -19.28 -10.52
C SER A 249 -20.50 -20.57 -11.01
N ASP A 250 -20.75 -21.52 -10.11
CA ASP A 250 -21.50 -22.75 -10.40
C ASP A 250 -20.97 -23.54 -11.61
N SER A 251 -19.65 -23.76 -11.65
CA SER A 251 -18.98 -24.57 -12.69
C SER A 251 -19.12 -24.02 -14.12
N ARG A 252 -19.57 -22.76 -14.27
CA ARG A 252 -19.72 -22.06 -15.56
C ARG A 252 -18.93 -20.76 -15.54
N LEU A 253 -18.27 -20.47 -16.65
CA LEU A 253 -17.66 -19.16 -16.92
C LEU A 253 -18.73 -18.23 -17.46
N ARG A 254 -18.97 -17.11 -16.78
CA ARG A 254 -19.84 -16.04 -17.27
C ARG A 254 -19.06 -14.74 -17.37
N SER A 255 -19.33 -13.94 -18.39
CA SER A 255 -18.89 -12.54 -18.40
C SER A 255 -19.65 -11.81 -17.30
N ALA A 256 -18.93 -11.11 -16.43
CA ALA A 256 -19.54 -10.09 -15.60
C ALA A 256 -20.02 -8.92 -16.49
N GLU A 257 -20.92 -8.10 -15.96
CA GLU A 257 -21.25 -6.76 -16.52
C GLU A 257 -20.07 -5.78 -16.27
N ALA A 258 -18.85 -6.24 -16.55
CA ALA A 258 -17.60 -5.55 -16.31
C ALA A 258 -16.52 -6.07 -17.26
N PHE A 259 -15.61 -5.18 -17.63
CA PHE A 259 -14.51 -5.46 -18.54
C PHE A 259 -13.19 -4.99 -17.93
N GLU A 260 -12.09 -5.63 -18.29
CA GLU A 260 -10.74 -5.22 -17.98
C GLU A 260 -10.19 -4.39 -19.13
N LEU A 261 -9.94 -3.11 -18.87
CA LEU A 261 -9.27 -2.19 -19.78
C LEU A 261 -7.77 -2.21 -19.47
N ASN A 262 -6.98 -2.59 -20.46
CA ASN A 262 -5.54 -2.78 -20.38
C ASN A 262 -4.81 -1.74 -21.24
N PHE A 263 -3.82 -1.05 -20.67
CA PHE A 263 -3.01 -0.05 -21.38
C PHE A 263 -1.63 0.10 -20.72
N VAL A 264 -0.67 0.76 -21.37
CA VAL A 264 0.71 0.97 -20.87
C VAL A 264 0.97 2.45 -20.61
#